data_AF-A0A5Q2FJ79-F1
#
_entry.id   AF-A0A5Q2FJ79-F1
#
_cell.length_a   1.000
_cell.length_b   1.000
_cell.length_c   1.000
_cell.angle_alpha   90.00
_cell.angle_beta   90.00
_cell.angle_gamma   90.00
#
_symmetry.space_group_name_H-M   'P 1'
#
loop_
_entity.id
_entity.type
_entity.pdbx_description
1 polymer ?
#
loop_
_entity_poly.entity_id
_entity_poly.type
_entity_poly.pdbx_seq_one_letter_code
_entity_poly.pdbx_strand_id
1 'polypeptide(L)'
;MAVPAGPVVGRLTARYPRDRSRLALILVWIQVAAWAVTLLWPATPPVWLLVVLIVAIAMGGPGSNIGFDYIRTSQPLQRVGTGTGMVIMGGFIACLVSILLVGLALDALTGGAGYDRRSFTLALSTQAPIYLVGLVGIYLSRRRLRARTSN
;
A
#
# COMPACT_ATOMS: atom_id res chain seq x y z
N MET A 1 3.47 20.25 -7.53
CA MET A 1 4.92 20.05 -7.73
C MET A 1 5.16 18.60 -8.12
N ALA A 2 5.56 18.36 -9.36
CA ALA A 2 5.82 17.00 -9.85
C ALA A 2 7.10 16.47 -9.20
N VAL A 3 6.97 15.47 -8.34
CA VAL A 3 8.13 14.78 -7.78
C VAL A 3 8.87 14.11 -8.95
N PRO A 4 10.15 14.45 -9.23
CA PRO A 4 10.91 13.84 -10.32
C PRO A 4 11.24 12.34 -10.09
N ALA A 5 10.68 11.72 -9.05
CA ALA A 5 10.74 10.28 -8.78
C ALA A 5 9.80 9.46 -9.69
N GLY A 6 8.73 10.07 -10.23
CA GLY A 6 7.73 9.39 -11.07
C GLY A 6 8.33 8.67 -12.31
N PRO A 7 9.24 9.30 -13.08
CA PRO A 7 9.88 8.66 -14.24
C PRO A 7 10.84 7.51 -13.88
N VAL A 8 11.53 7.59 -12.74
CA VAL A 8 12.52 6.56 -12.33
C VAL A 8 11.82 5.30 -11.83
N VAL A 9 10.78 5.48 -11.01
CA VAL A 9 9.93 4.37 -10.54
C VAL A 9 9.13 3.76 -11.69
N GLY A 10 8.60 4.58 -12.60
CA GLY A 10 7.92 4.11 -13.81
C GLY A 10 8.81 3.23 -14.71
N ARG A 11 10.09 3.60 -14.87
CA ARG A 11 11.06 2.81 -15.65
C ARG A 11 11.47 1.49 -14.97
N LEU A 12 11.62 1.47 -13.65
CA LEU A 12 11.92 0.21 -12.93
C LEU A 12 10.75 -0.77 -13.01
N THR A 13 9.51 -0.27 -12.94
CA THR A 13 8.34 -1.14 -12.96
C THR A 13 7.96 -1.63 -14.36
N ALA A 14 8.35 -0.89 -15.41
CA ALA A 14 8.20 -1.30 -16.80
C ALA A 14 9.11 -2.48 -17.21
N ARG A 15 10.15 -2.80 -16.43
CA ARG A 15 11.21 -3.73 -16.87
C ARG A 15 10.96 -5.21 -16.58
N TYR A 16 9.94 -5.58 -15.80
CA TYR A 16 9.67 -6.99 -15.43
C TYR A 16 8.22 -7.44 -15.69
N PRO A 17 7.86 -7.89 -16.91
CA PRO A 17 6.48 -8.27 -17.26
C PRO A 17 6.04 -9.69 -16.87
N ARG A 18 6.96 -10.60 -16.54
CA ARG A 18 6.68 -12.06 -16.52
C ARG A 18 6.20 -12.67 -15.18
N ASP A 19 6.29 -11.94 -14.06
CA ASP A 19 5.88 -12.43 -12.73
C ASP A 19 5.00 -11.40 -11.98
N ARG A 20 3.95 -10.92 -12.65
CA ARG A 20 3.06 -9.82 -12.22
C ARG A 20 2.63 -9.93 -10.75
N SER A 21 2.30 -11.13 -10.28
CA SER A 21 1.90 -11.35 -8.89
C SER A 21 3.05 -11.14 -7.89
N ARG A 22 4.29 -11.58 -8.21
CA ARG A 22 5.46 -11.45 -7.32
C ARG A 22 5.88 -9.98 -7.20
N LEU A 23 5.76 -9.23 -8.29
CA LEU A 23 6.02 -7.80 -8.28
C LEU A 23 5.07 -7.03 -7.35
N ALA A 24 3.77 -7.33 -7.41
CA ALA A 24 2.81 -6.71 -6.48
C ALA A 24 3.19 -6.97 -5.02
N LEU A 25 3.60 -8.19 -4.67
CA LEU A 25 4.07 -8.50 -3.31
C LEU A 25 5.34 -7.74 -2.95
N ILE A 26 6.34 -7.70 -3.83
CA ILE A 26 7.59 -6.98 -3.58
C ILE A 26 7.30 -5.50 -3.33
N LEU A 27 6.44 -4.87 -4.13
CA LEU A 27 6.06 -3.47 -3.97
C LEU A 27 5.34 -3.19 -2.64
N VAL A 28 4.44 -4.09 -2.22
CA VAL A 28 3.78 -3.98 -0.91
C VAL A 28 4.80 -4.17 0.23
N TRP A 29 5.70 -5.14 0.12
CA TRP A 29 6.74 -5.36 1.13
C TRP A 29 7.70 -4.19 1.24
N ILE A 30 8.08 -3.54 0.14
CA ILE A 30 8.92 -2.34 0.20
C ILE A 30 8.19 -1.20 0.91
N GLN A 31 6.89 -1.00 0.65
CA GLN A 31 6.10 0.00 1.37
C GLN A 31 6.00 -0.30 2.86
N VAL A 32 5.68 -1.54 3.24
CA VAL A 32 5.59 -1.97 4.63
C VAL A 32 6.93 -1.86 5.34
N ALA A 33 8.03 -2.24 4.68
CA ALA A 33 9.38 -2.12 5.24
C ALA A 33 9.78 -0.65 5.44
N ALA A 34 9.59 0.21 4.43
CA ALA A 34 9.91 1.62 4.54
C ALA A 34 9.08 2.30 5.64
N TRP A 35 7.79 1.96 5.73
CA TRP A 35 6.91 2.43 6.80
C TRP A 35 7.38 1.95 8.18
N ALA A 36 7.69 0.65 8.33
CA ALA A 36 8.12 0.07 9.60
C ALA A 36 9.47 0.64 10.06
N VAL A 37 10.44 0.81 9.15
CA VAL A 37 11.75 1.41 9.48
C VAL A 37 11.57 2.86 9.91
N THR A 38 10.68 3.62 9.25
CA THR A 38 10.37 5.00 9.64
C THR A 38 9.74 5.07 11.05
N LEU A 39 8.88 4.10 11.36
CA LEU A 39 8.17 4.02 12.64
C LEU A 39 9.07 3.56 13.79
N LEU A 40 9.98 2.61 13.53
CA LEU A 40 10.91 2.05 14.52
C LEU A 40 12.19 2.86 14.69
N TRP A 41 12.39 3.93 13.91
CA TRP A 41 13.60 4.73 13.98
C TRP A 41 13.72 5.42 15.35
N PRO A 42 14.83 5.25 16.10
CA PRO A 42 14.91 5.70 17.50
C PRO A 42 14.99 7.23 17.64
N ALA A 43 15.76 7.90 16.78
CA ALA A 43 15.91 9.37 16.75
C ALA A 43 15.00 10.02 15.72
N THR A 44 14.96 11.34 15.56
CA THR A 44 14.11 11.97 14.53
C THR A 44 14.44 11.36 13.16
N PRO A 45 13.43 10.87 12.40
CA PRO A 45 13.69 10.24 11.11
C PRO A 45 14.46 11.20 10.20
N PRO A 46 15.64 10.81 9.70
CA PRO A 46 16.41 11.67 8.82
C PRO A 46 15.66 11.86 7.50
N VAL A 47 15.84 13.02 6.86
CA VAL A 47 15.09 13.40 5.64
C VAL A 47 15.20 12.34 4.54
N TRP A 48 16.37 11.70 4.38
CA TRP A 48 16.55 10.64 3.38
C TRP A 48 15.61 9.44 3.59
N LEU A 49 15.28 9.11 4.83
CA LEU A 49 14.38 7.99 5.14
C LEU A 49 12.94 8.34 4.74
N LEU A 50 12.54 9.59 4.94
CA LEU A 50 11.25 10.11 4.46
C LEU A 50 11.20 10.12 2.92
N VAL A 51 12.30 10.46 2.25
CA VAL A 51 12.39 10.36 0.78
C VAL A 51 12.20 8.90 0.32
N VAL A 52 12.83 7.94 1.00
CA VAL A 52 12.63 6.50 0.70
C VAL A 52 11.17 6.09 0.90
N LEU A 53 10.54 6.53 1.99
CA LEU A 53 9.12 6.26 2.25
C LEU A 53 8.21 6.85 1.14
N ILE A 54 8.45 8.10 0.75
CA ILE A 54 7.70 8.75 -0.34
C ILE A 54 7.88 8.01 -1.65
N VAL A 55 9.10 7.60 -1.99
CA VAL A 55 9.39 6.82 -3.19
C VAL A 55 8.66 5.47 -3.11
N ALA A 56 8.68 4.80 -1.97
CA ALA A 56 7.98 3.53 -1.76
C ALA A 56 6.47 3.66 -1.98
N ILE A 57 5.84 4.71 -1.42
CA ILE A 57 4.42 5.02 -1.63
C ILE A 57 4.14 5.32 -3.10
N ALA A 58 5.02 6.06 -3.78
CA ALA A 58 4.87 6.37 -5.21
C ALA A 58 4.86 5.11 -6.09
N MET A 59 5.50 4.01 -5.65
CA MET A 59 5.42 2.72 -6.34
C MET A 59 4.04 2.05 -6.23
N GLY A 60 3.13 2.57 -5.41
CA GLY A 60 1.74 2.16 -5.34
C GLY A 60 1.02 2.28 -6.69
N GLY A 61 1.37 3.28 -7.52
CA GLY A 61 0.78 3.47 -8.85
C GLY A 61 0.93 2.24 -9.76
N PRO A 62 2.17 1.79 -10.02
CA PRO A 62 2.40 0.53 -10.74
C PRO A 62 1.78 -0.71 -10.08
N GLY A 63 1.71 -0.75 -8.75
CA GLY A 63 1.04 -1.83 -8.01
C GLY A 63 -0.45 -1.95 -8.37
N SER A 64 -1.15 -0.82 -8.47
CA SER A 64 -2.57 -0.77 -8.85
C SER A 64 -2.82 -1.28 -10.28
N ASN A 65 -1.91 -1.01 -11.21
CA ASN A 65 -2.03 -1.51 -12.59
C ASN A 65 -2.04 -3.04 -12.64
N ILE A 66 -1.28 -3.71 -11.76
CA ILE A 66 -1.31 -5.17 -11.65
C ILE A 66 -2.69 -5.66 -11.21
N GLY A 67 -3.32 -4.96 -10.26
CA GLY A 67 -4.69 -5.27 -9.81
C GLY A 67 -5.72 -5.12 -10.94
N PHE A 68 -5.64 -4.04 -11.72
CA PHE A 68 -6.52 -3.83 -12.86
C PHE A 68 -6.32 -4.84 -13.98
N ASP A 69 -5.07 -5.18 -14.29
CA ASP A 69 -4.76 -6.22 -15.27
C ASP A 69 -5.31 -7.59 -14.84
N TYR A 70 -5.30 -7.90 -13.53
CA TYR A 70 -5.92 -9.11 -13.02
C TYR A 70 -7.43 -9.15 -13.26
N ILE A 71 -8.14 -8.03 -13.01
CA ILE A 71 -9.59 -7.93 -13.28
C ILE A 71 -9.88 -8.12 -14.77
N ARG A 72 -9.10 -7.48 -15.65
CA ARG A 72 -9.28 -7.56 -17.11
C ARG A 72 -9.12 -8.98 -17.66
N THR A 73 -8.20 -9.75 -17.08
CA THR A 73 -7.91 -11.13 -17.52
C THR A 73 -8.85 -12.17 -16.89
N SER A 74 -9.43 -11.87 -15.72
CA SER A 74 -10.20 -12.83 -14.93
C SER A 74 -11.72 -12.66 -15.01
N GLN A 75 -12.23 -11.66 -15.72
CA GLN A 75 -13.66 -11.37 -15.84
C GLN A 75 -14.11 -11.33 -17.30
N PRO A 76 -15.34 -11.80 -17.62
CA PRO A 76 -15.96 -11.54 -18.92
C PRO A 76 -16.02 -10.03 -19.20
N LEU A 77 -15.88 -9.63 -20.47
CA LEU A 77 -15.77 -8.23 -20.87
C LEU A 77 -16.91 -7.35 -20.31
N GLN A 78 -18.12 -7.90 -20.19
CA GLN A 78 -19.29 -7.20 -19.62
C GLN A 78 -19.18 -6.90 -18.11
N ARG A 79 -18.29 -7.57 -17.37
CA ARG A 79 -18.15 -7.49 -15.90
C ARG A 79 -16.85 -6.81 -15.43
N VAL A 80 -15.96 -6.47 -16.36
CA VAL A 80 -14.67 -5.80 -16.05
C VAL A 80 -14.89 -4.45 -15.36
N GLY A 81 -15.91 -3.68 -15.77
CA GLY A 81 -16.26 -2.40 -15.16
C GLY A 81 -16.63 -2.53 -13.68
N THR A 82 -17.50 -3.50 -13.36
CA THR A 82 -17.92 -3.79 -11.97
C THR A 82 -16.74 -4.23 -11.10
N GLY A 83 -15.89 -5.14 -11.61
CA GLY A 83 -14.70 -5.59 -10.89
C GLY A 83 -13.69 -4.48 -10.63
N THR A 84 -13.49 -3.58 -11.60
CA THR A 84 -12.60 -2.43 -11.47
C THR A 84 -13.15 -1.44 -10.43
N GLY A 85 -14.47 -1.18 -10.45
CA GLY A 85 -15.15 -0.35 -9.47
C GLY A 85 -14.98 -0.85 -8.04
N MET A 86 -15.14 -2.17 -7.81
CA MET A 86 -14.93 -2.77 -6.49
C MET A 86 -13.51 -2.58 -5.97
N VAL A 87 -12.48 -2.72 -6.82
CA VAL A 87 -11.08 -2.51 -6.42
C VAL A 87 -10.82 -1.06 -6.03
N ILE A 88 -11.32 -0.10 -6.82
CA ILE A 88 -11.15 1.34 -6.53
C ILE A 88 -11.86 1.70 -5.23
N MET A 89 -13.11 1.26 -5.06
CA MET A 89 -13.90 1.50 -3.85
C MET A 89 -13.20 0.92 -2.62
N GLY A 90 -12.68 -0.31 -2.70
CA GLY A 90 -11.91 -0.92 -1.62
C GLY A 90 -10.67 -0.10 -1.24
N GLY A 91 -9.92 0.39 -2.23
CA GLY A 91 -8.75 1.24 -2.01
C GLY A 91 -9.10 2.58 -1.36
N PHE A 92 -10.17 3.23 -1.81
CA PHE A 92 -10.67 4.48 -1.22
C PHE A 92 -11.16 4.29 0.21
N ILE A 93 -11.94 3.24 0.47
CA ILE A 93 -12.41 2.91 1.82
C ILE A 93 -11.23 2.66 2.74
N ALA A 94 -10.24 1.88 2.31
CA ALA A 94 -9.03 1.64 3.09
C ALA A 94 -8.26 2.94 3.40
N CYS A 95 -8.17 3.86 2.43
CA CYS A 95 -7.54 5.17 2.63
C CYS A 95 -8.32 6.03 3.64
N LEU A 96 -9.64 6.14 3.48
CA LEU A 96 -10.50 6.92 4.37
C LEU A 96 -10.46 6.38 5.81
N VAL A 97 -10.56 5.06 5.96
CA VAL A 97 -10.45 4.39 7.26
C VAL A 97 -9.07 4.63 7.86
N SER A 98 -7.99 4.56 7.07
CA SER A 98 -6.64 4.84 7.54
C SER A 98 -6.50 6.26 8.07
N ILE A 99 -6.98 7.26 7.33
CA ILE A 99 -6.87 8.67 7.72
C ILE A 99 -7.70 8.92 8.97
N LEU A 100 -8.91 8.35 9.05
CA LEU A 100 -9.77 8.45 10.22
C LEU A 100 -9.11 7.84 11.47
N LEU A 101 -8.54 6.63 11.37
CA LEU A 101 -7.87 5.98 12.50
C LEU A 101 -6.65 6.77 12.97
N VAL A 102 -5.84 7.30 12.06
CA VAL A 102 -4.69 8.14 12.38
C VAL A 102 -5.15 9.43 13.08
N GLY A 103 -6.20 10.08 12.56
CA GLY A 103 -6.77 11.29 13.16
C GLY A 103 -7.30 11.05 14.56
N LEU A 104 -8.14 10.03 14.75
CA LEU A 104 -8.69 9.66 16.06
C LEU A 104 -7.59 9.30 17.06
N ALA A 105 -6.54 8.61 16.62
CA ALA A 105 -5.40 8.29 17.48
C ALA A 105 -4.63 9.55 17.87
N LEU A 106 -4.39 10.50 16.95
CA LEU A 106 -3.76 11.78 17.28
C LEU A 106 -4.60 12.59 18.26
N ASP A 107 -5.90 12.70 18.02
CA ASP A 107 -6.81 13.46 18.89
C ASP A 107 -6.87 12.83 20.30
N ALA A 108 -6.94 11.51 20.39
CA ALA A 108 -6.95 10.80 21.67
C ALA A 108 -5.62 10.92 22.43
N LEU A 109 -4.49 10.97 21.74
CA LEU A 109 -3.15 11.02 22.35
C LEU A 109 -2.70 12.44 22.72
N THR A 110 -3.19 13.46 22.03
CA THR A 110 -2.77 14.86 22.21
C THR A 110 -3.85 15.73 22.83
N GLY A 111 -5.11 15.27 22.87
CA GLY A 111 -6.24 16.09 23.31
C GLY A 111 -6.43 17.35 22.45
N GLY A 112 -5.89 17.36 21.23
CA GLY A 112 -5.86 18.52 20.33
C GLY A 112 -4.75 19.55 20.61
N ALA A 113 -3.86 19.31 21.57
CA ALA A 113 -2.79 20.24 21.94
C ALA A 113 -1.40 19.59 21.85
N GLY A 114 -0.52 20.16 21.02
CA GLY A 114 0.89 19.80 20.98
C GLY A 114 1.15 18.43 20.34
N TYR A 115 1.76 18.45 19.16
CA TYR A 115 2.14 17.25 18.44
C TYR A 115 3.50 16.74 18.90
N ASP A 116 3.52 15.71 19.74
CA ASP A 116 4.76 15.02 20.10
C ASP A 116 5.02 13.79 19.22
N ARG A 117 6.30 13.45 19.07
CA ARG A 117 6.79 12.38 18.21
C ARG A 117 6.24 11.02 18.58
N ARG A 118 6.07 10.75 19.87
CA ARG A 118 5.46 9.49 20.36
C ARG A 118 4.02 9.37 19.89
N SER A 119 3.26 10.48 19.91
CA SER A 119 1.87 10.52 19.43
C SER A 119 1.78 10.26 17.93
N PHE A 120 2.69 10.84 17.13
CA PHE A 120 2.78 10.55 15.70
C PHE A 120 3.13 9.10 15.39
N THR A 121 4.07 8.52 16.13
CA THR A 121 4.51 7.13 15.94
C THR A 121 3.36 6.17 16.27
N LEU A 122 2.66 6.39 17.37
CA LEU A 122 1.50 5.59 17.77
C LEU A 122 0.32 5.78 16.80
N ALA A 123 0.05 6.99 16.35
CA ALA A 123 -1.02 7.25 15.39
C ALA A 123 -0.74 6.57 14.04
N LEU A 124 0.49 6.68 13.50
CA LEU A 124 0.86 5.99 12.27
C LEU A 124 0.85 4.46 12.43
N SER A 125 1.07 3.93 13.64
CA SER A 125 0.97 2.49 13.90
C SER A 125 -0.42 1.92 13.65
N THR A 126 -1.47 2.75 13.71
CA THR A 126 -2.86 2.34 13.40
C THR A 126 -3.06 1.93 11.93
N GLN A 127 -2.08 2.18 11.06
CA GLN A 127 -2.09 1.70 9.67
C GLN A 127 -1.66 0.23 9.56
N ALA A 128 -1.01 -0.34 10.58
CA ALA A 128 -0.55 -1.73 10.58
C ALA A 128 -1.67 -2.76 10.31
N PRO A 129 -2.87 -2.65 10.93
CA PRO A 129 -3.98 -3.55 10.64
C PRO A 129 -4.42 -3.50 9.17
N ILE A 130 -4.37 -2.31 8.54
CA ILE A 130 -4.75 -2.14 7.14
C ILE A 130 -3.74 -2.83 6.22
N TYR A 131 -2.43 -2.66 6.50
CA TYR A 131 -1.38 -3.40 5.79
C TYR A 131 -1.52 -4.91 5.97
N LEU A 132 -1.84 -5.38 7.18
CA LEU A 132 -2.06 -6.79 7.47
C LEU A 132 -3.24 -7.34 6.68
N VAL A 133 -4.39 -6.66 6.67
CA VAL A 133 -5.56 -7.08 5.89
C VAL A 133 -5.23 -7.17 4.41
N GLY A 134 -4.51 -6.18 3.86
CA GLY A 134 -4.06 -6.20 2.47
C GLY A 134 -3.12 -7.38 2.16
N LEU A 135 -2.10 -7.60 2.99
CA LEU A 135 -1.14 -8.70 2.84
C LEU A 135 -1.82 -10.08 2.95
N VAL A 136 -2.68 -10.26 3.95
CA VAL A 136 -3.46 -11.49 4.15
C VAL A 136 -4.38 -11.73 2.96
N GLY A 137 -5.06 -10.69 2.46
CA GLY A 137 -5.90 -10.79 1.26
C GLY A 137 -5.14 -11.27 0.03
N ILE A 138 -3.93 -10.75 -0.21
CA ILE A 138 -3.07 -11.19 -1.31
C ILE A 138 -2.62 -12.65 -1.11
N TYR A 139 -2.20 -13.00 0.11
CA TYR A 139 -1.73 -14.35 0.43
C TYR A 139 -2.83 -15.42 0.29
N LEU A 140 -4.03 -15.14 0.82
CA LEU A 140 -5.19 -16.02 0.70
C LEU A 140 -5.61 -16.19 -0.77
N SER A 141 -5.60 -15.11 -1.55
CA SER A 141 -5.91 -15.14 -2.98
C SER A 141 -4.93 -16.04 -3.74
N ARG A 142 -3.64 -15.95 -3.43
CA ARG A 142 -2.60 -16.83 -4.01
C ARG A 142 -2.78 -18.29 -3.63
N ARG A 143 -3.10 -18.59 -2.37
CA ARG A 143 -3.37 -19.97 -1.91
C ARG A 143 -4.55 -20.58 -2.65
N ARG A 144 -5.65 -19.82 -2.79
CA ARG A 144 -6.85 -20.28 -3.51
C ARG A 144 -6.60 -20.52 -5.00
N LEU A 145 -5.78 -19.70 -5.64
CA LEU A 145 -5.40 -19.89 -7.05
C LEU A 145 -4.55 -21.15 -7.25
N ARG A 146 -3.54 -21.38 -6.39
CA ARG A 146 -2.70 -22.58 -6.47
C ARG A 146 -3.48 -23.88 -6.21
N ALA A 147 -4.43 -23.85 -5.27
CA ALA A 147 -5.28 -25.00 -4.97
C ALA A 147 -6.24 -25.38 -6.10
N ARG A 148 -6.55 -24.45 -7.02
CA ARG A 148 -7.40 -24.71 -8.20
C ARG A 148 -6.63 -25.24 -9.41
N THR A 149 -5.30 -25.11 -9.42
CA THR A 149 -4.45 -25.62 -10.51
C THR A 149 -3.93 -27.03 -10.23
N SER A 150 -4.10 -27.56 -9.01
CA SER A 150 -3.69 -28.91 -8.61
C SER A 150 -4.84 -29.93 -8.58
N ASN A 151 -5.96 -29.63 -9.22
CA ASN A 151 -7.17 -30.47 -9.31
C ASN A 151 -7.68 -30.42 -10.74
#